data_AF-A0A2A2HY56-F1
#
_entry.id   AF-A0A2A2HY56-F1
#
_cell.length_a   1.000
_cell.length_b   1.000
_cell.length_c   1.000
_cell.angle_alpha   90.00
_cell.angle_beta   90.00
_cell.angle_gamma   90.00
#
_symmetry.space_group_name_H-M   'P 1'
#
loop_
_entity.id
_entity.type
_entity.pdbx_description
1 polymer ?
#
loop_
_entity_poly.entity_id
_entity_poly.type
_entity_poly.pdbx_seq_one_letter_code
_entity_poly.pdbx_strand_id
1 'polypeptide(L)'
;MENKTLTDGSMLFSIGILTILIGFLLIMIGIALSLHQESRSTQSYSNRTYTSGREPHFERTSNSESPLHETPSEKKVESKIKTGGVIMLGPIPIIFGSDKESAKTAAILAIILMLLSLLILRFSFF
;
A
#
# COMPACT_ATOMS: atom_id res chain seq x y z
N MET A 1 51.07 -3.43 -24.34
CA MET A 1 50.13 -2.33 -24.67
C MET A 1 48.90 -2.98 -25.32
N GLU A 2 48.15 -3.82 -24.59
CA GLU A 2 47.21 -4.79 -25.21
C GLU A 2 45.98 -5.11 -24.32
N ASN A 3 45.48 -4.17 -23.53
CA ASN A 3 44.27 -4.40 -22.72
C ASN A 3 42.97 -3.90 -23.38
N LYS A 4 42.98 -3.56 -24.68
CA LYS A 4 41.87 -2.86 -25.33
C LYS A 4 40.97 -3.75 -26.20
N THR A 5 41.45 -4.91 -26.67
CA THR A 5 40.75 -5.74 -27.67
C THR A 5 39.99 -6.93 -27.08
N LEU A 6 40.29 -7.35 -25.85
CA LEU A 6 39.52 -8.40 -25.13
C LEU A 6 38.25 -7.87 -24.44
N THR A 7 38.07 -6.55 -24.47
CA THR A 7 37.10 -5.81 -23.67
C THR A 7 35.76 -5.64 -24.40
N ASP A 8 35.74 -5.61 -25.73
CA ASP A 8 34.53 -5.23 -26.48
C ASP A 8 33.40 -6.27 -26.38
N GLY A 9 33.71 -7.55 -26.53
CA GLY A 9 32.71 -8.63 -26.41
C GLY A 9 32.34 -8.96 -24.96
N SER A 10 33.31 -8.87 -24.05
CA SER A 10 33.10 -9.15 -22.63
C SER A 10 32.34 -8.04 -21.93
N MET A 11 32.47 -6.78 -22.36
CA MET A 11 31.74 -5.64 -21.79
C MET A 11 30.22 -5.77 -21.95
N LEU A 12 29.73 -6.27 -23.08
CA LEU A 12 28.29 -6.48 -23.30
C LEU A 12 27.75 -7.63 -22.44
N PHE A 13 28.54 -8.69 -22.29
CA PHE A 13 28.19 -9.79 -21.40
C PHE A 13 28.18 -9.33 -19.93
N SER A 14 29.20 -8.56 -19.52
CA SER A 14 29.29 -7.99 -18.18
C SER A 14 28.20 -6.96 -17.90
N ILE A 15 27.83 -6.10 -18.85
CA ILE A 15 26.74 -5.13 -18.67
C ILE A 15 25.40 -5.86 -18.52
N GLY A 16 25.19 -6.94 -19.28
CA GLY A 16 24.01 -7.80 -19.18
C GLY A 16 23.92 -8.49 -17.82
N ILE A 17 25.00 -9.12 -17.37
CA ILE A 17 25.04 -9.75 -16.05
C ILE A 17 24.83 -8.71 -14.94
N LEU A 18 25.45 -7.54 -15.05
CA LEU A 18 25.32 -6.46 -14.06
C LEU A 18 23.88 -5.94 -13.98
N THR A 19 23.22 -5.77 -15.12
CA THR A 19 21.81 -5.35 -15.15
C THR A 19 20.87 -6.41 -14.57
N ILE A 20 21.10 -7.70 -14.86
CA ILE A 20 20.37 -8.81 -14.24
C ILE A 20 20.59 -8.83 -12.72
N LEU A 21 21.84 -8.65 -12.27
CA LEU A 21 22.19 -8.62 -10.85
C LEU A 21 21.54 -7.44 -10.11
N ILE A 22 21.58 -6.25 -10.69
CA ILE A 22 20.94 -5.05 -10.13
C ILE A 22 19.43 -5.26 -10.04
N GLY A 23 18.81 -5.82 -11.09
CA GLY A 23 17.39 -6.17 -11.08
C GLY A 23 17.05 -7.18 -9.98
N PHE A 24 17.81 -8.28 -9.90
CA PHE A 24 17.64 -9.28 -8.86
C PHE A 24 17.81 -8.68 -7.46
N LEU A 25 18.80 -7.80 -7.26
CA LEU A 25 19.05 -7.16 -5.97
C LEU A 25 17.91 -6.21 -5.58
N LEU A 26 17.32 -5.48 -6.53
CA LEU A 26 16.12 -4.65 -6.28
C LEU A 26 14.88 -5.49 -5.96
N ILE A 27 14.69 -6.63 -6.65
CA ILE A 27 13.64 -7.59 -6.30
C ILE A 27 13.91 -8.18 -4.91
N MET A 28 15.13 -8.61 -4.63
CA MET A 28 15.52 -9.25 -3.38
C MET A 28 15.44 -8.27 -2.21
N ILE A 29 15.86 -7.01 -2.36
CA ILE A 29 15.73 -5.99 -1.32
C ILE A 29 14.25 -5.63 -1.12
N GLY A 30 13.45 -5.57 -2.19
CA GLY A 30 12.01 -5.32 -2.09
C GLY A 30 11.29 -6.42 -1.33
N ILE A 31 11.57 -7.69 -1.66
CA ILE A 31 11.03 -8.85 -0.94
C ILE A 31 11.59 -8.93 0.48
N ALA A 32 12.89 -8.68 0.67
CA ALA A 32 13.53 -8.72 1.98
C ALA A 32 13.01 -7.61 2.90
N LEU A 33 12.81 -6.39 2.41
CA LEU A 33 12.13 -5.30 3.15
C LEU A 33 10.68 -5.65 3.44
N SER A 34 9.98 -6.27 2.49
CA SER A 34 8.61 -6.78 2.70
C SER A 34 8.55 -7.87 3.76
N LEU A 35 9.59 -8.71 3.89
CA LEU A 35 9.70 -9.75 4.91
C LEU A 35 10.26 -9.21 6.23
N HIS A 36 11.12 -8.19 6.22
CA HIS A 36 11.61 -7.53 7.43
C HIS A 36 10.54 -6.67 8.10
N GLN A 37 9.45 -6.38 7.39
CA GLN A 37 8.22 -5.86 7.99
C GLN A 37 7.46 -6.96 8.78
N GLU A 38 7.83 -8.23 8.60
CA GLU A 38 7.35 -9.39 9.35
C GLU A 38 8.29 -9.73 10.53
N SER A 39 8.72 -8.71 11.28
CA SER A 39 9.36 -8.90 12.59
C SER A 39 8.81 -7.87 13.58
N ARG A 40 7.58 -8.15 14.01
CA ARG A 40 6.87 -7.56 15.14
C ARG A 40 6.71 -6.03 15.13
N SER A 41 5.55 -5.62 14.64
CA SER A 41 4.58 -5.07 15.59
C SER A 41 3.35 -5.97 15.54
N THR A 42 3.24 -6.98 16.39
CA THR A 42 2.43 -6.84 17.62
C THR A 42 1.96 -5.41 17.86
N GLN A 43 1.03 -4.92 17.03
CA GLN A 43 0.18 -3.83 17.48
C GLN A 43 -0.83 -4.47 18.42
N SER A 44 -0.36 -4.68 19.65
CA SER A 44 -1.20 -4.72 20.82
C SER A 44 -2.05 -3.45 20.76
N TYR A 45 -3.28 -3.61 20.27
CA TYR A 45 -4.23 -2.52 20.07
C TYR A 45 -4.89 -2.23 21.42
N SER A 46 -4.10 -1.74 22.37
CA SER A 46 -4.61 -1.14 23.60
C SER A 46 -4.59 0.37 23.45
N ASN A 47 -5.57 0.92 22.73
CA ASN A 47 -5.90 2.34 22.89
C ASN A 47 -7.16 2.46 23.71
N ARG A 48 -6.92 2.73 25.00
CA ARG A 48 -7.84 3.35 25.93
C ARG A 48 -8.65 4.44 25.24
N THR A 49 -9.96 4.36 25.48
CA THR A 49 -10.91 5.44 25.51
C THR A 49 -10.28 6.76 25.99
N TYR A 50 -10.13 7.72 25.09
CA TYR A 50 -10.16 9.13 25.44
C TYR A 50 -11.48 9.68 24.93
N THR A 51 -12.49 9.61 25.81
CA THR A 51 -13.60 10.55 25.85
C THR A 51 -13.00 11.95 25.91
N SER A 52 -12.82 12.59 24.76
CA SER A 52 -12.60 14.02 24.68
C SER A 52 -13.91 14.62 24.22
N GLY A 53 -14.61 15.24 25.17
CA GLY A 53 -15.87 15.92 24.94
C GLY A 53 -15.73 16.92 23.79
N ARG A 54 -16.59 16.74 22.79
CA ARG A 54 -17.09 17.85 21.99
C ARG A 54 -18.58 17.65 21.84
N GLU A 55 -19.27 18.28 22.78
CA GLU A 55 -20.66 18.68 22.69
C GLU A 55 -20.89 19.49 21.40
N PRO A 56 -22.03 19.28 20.76
CA PRO A 56 -22.90 20.40 20.49
C PRO A 56 -24.12 20.25 21.39
N HIS A 57 -24.09 20.99 22.50
CA HIS A 57 -25.28 21.34 23.26
C HIS A 57 -26.36 21.82 22.28
N PHE A 58 -27.43 21.04 22.17
CA PHE A 58 -28.73 21.62 21.85
C PHE A 58 -29.67 21.25 22.99
N GLU A 59 -29.62 22.10 24.01
CA GLU A 59 -30.59 22.16 25.09
C GLU A 59 -31.98 22.37 24.47
N ARG A 60 -32.81 21.33 24.47
CA ARG A 60 -34.25 21.50 24.35
C ARG A 60 -34.94 20.61 25.38
N THR A 61 -35.08 21.18 26.57
CA THR A 61 -36.00 20.73 27.60
C THR A 61 -37.43 20.74 27.03
N SER A 62 -38.08 19.59 26.99
CA SER A 62 -39.53 19.54 27.07
C SER A 62 -39.94 18.21 27.69
N ASN A 63 -40.49 18.33 28.89
CA ASN A 63 -40.81 17.27 29.82
C ASN A 63 -41.98 16.42 29.30
N SER A 64 -41.83 15.10 29.37
CA SER A 64 -42.94 14.15 29.53
C SER A 64 -42.38 12.77 29.86
N GLU A 65 -42.63 12.34 31.09
CA GLU A 65 -42.31 11.01 31.62
C GLU A 65 -43.30 9.94 31.10
N SER A 66 -42.80 8.70 30.94
CA SER A 66 -43.53 7.40 30.86
C SER A 66 -44.18 6.97 29.52
N PRO A 67 -44.26 5.66 29.16
CA PRO A 67 -43.46 4.48 29.56
C PRO A 67 -42.89 3.69 28.36
N LEU A 68 -41.82 2.93 28.62
CA LEU A 68 -41.49 1.64 27.96
C LEU A 68 -41.87 1.49 26.47
N HIS A 69 -40.97 1.91 25.59
CA HIS A 69 -40.87 1.31 24.25
C HIS A 69 -39.43 0.90 24.01
N GLU A 70 -39.17 -0.33 24.44
CA GLU A 70 -38.04 -1.16 24.06
C GLU A 70 -37.99 -1.32 22.53
N THR A 71 -37.43 -0.32 21.85
CA THR A 71 -37.00 -0.48 20.46
C THR A 71 -35.75 -1.35 20.47
N PRO A 72 -35.74 -2.50 19.78
CA PRO A 72 -34.58 -3.37 19.71
C PRO A 72 -33.39 -2.52 19.29
N SER A 73 -32.31 -2.60 20.07
CA SER A 73 -31.01 -2.06 19.74
C SER A 73 -30.65 -2.45 18.31
N GLU A 74 -30.98 -1.56 17.38
CA GLU A 74 -30.54 -1.62 16.02
C GLU A 74 -29.04 -1.36 16.12
N LYS A 75 -28.29 -2.45 16.25
CA LYS A 75 -26.85 -2.48 16.01
C LYS A 75 -26.67 -1.85 14.64
N LYS A 76 -26.44 -0.54 14.60
CA LYS A 76 -25.92 0.16 13.45
C LYS A 76 -24.58 -0.48 13.19
N VAL A 77 -24.59 -1.53 12.36
CA VAL A 77 -23.39 -2.17 11.86
C VAL A 77 -22.74 -1.07 11.05
N GLU A 78 -21.82 -0.34 11.67
CA GLU A 78 -20.99 0.62 10.96
C GLU A 78 -20.10 -0.20 10.04
N SER A 79 -20.63 -0.49 8.85
CA SER A 79 -19.88 -1.08 7.75
C SER A 79 -18.81 -0.08 7.40
N LYS A 80 -17.65 -0.22 8.03
CA LYS A 80 -16.47 0.57 7.73
C LYS A 80 -16.14 0.31 6.26
N ILE A 81 -16.52 1.24 5.41
CA ILE A 81 -16.26 1.15 3.97
C ILE A 81 -14.76 1.07 3.75
N LYS A 82 -14.35 -0.06 3.17
CA LYS A 82 -12.98 -0.33 2.75
C LYS A 82 -12.83 0.25 1.35
N THR A 83 -11.89 1.16 1.19
CA THR A 83 -11.65 1.87 -0.08
C THR A 83 -10.16 1.96 -0.29
N GLY A 84 -9.70 1.74 -1.51
CA GLY A 84 -8.32 1.94 -1.92
C GLY A 84 -8.26 2.37 -3.37
N GLY A 85 -7.13 2.98 -3.75
CA GLY A 85 -6.93 3.52 -5.08
C GLY A 85 -5.46 3.73 -5.37
N VAL A 86 -5.15 4.00 -6.64
CA VAL A 86 -3.80 4.24 -7.10
C VAL A 86 -3.79 5.45 -8.02
N ILE A 87 -2.84 6.36 -7.82
CA ILE A 87 -2.58 7.49 -8.71
C ILE A 87 -1.24 7.23 -9.41
N MET A 88 -1.22 7.24 -10.74
CA MET A 88 0.03 7.15 -11.52
C MET A 88 0.61 8.56 -11.73
N LEU A 89 1.77 8.86 -11.15
CA LEU A 89 2.57 10.01 -11.53
C LEU A 89 3.72 9.54 -12.42
N GLY A 90 3.44 9.44 -13.72
CA GLY A 90 4.34 8.73 -14.63
C GLY A 90 4.56 7.28 -14.18
N PRO A 91 5.77 6.72 -14.29
CA PRO A 91 6.06 5.34 -13.88
C PRO A 91 6.10 5.15 -12.36
N ILE A 92 5.84 6.20 -11.56
CA ILE A 92 5.84 6.14 -10.10
C ILE A 92 4.39 6.01 -9.61
N PRO A 93 3.96 4.81 -9.17
CA PRO A 93 2.63 4.60 -8.62
C PRO A 93 2.53 5.09 -7.17
N ILE A 94 1.49 5.87 -6.85
CA ILE A 94 1.14 6.26 -5.48
C ILE A 94 -0.11 5.49 -5.04
N ILE A 95 0.00 4.71 -3.97
CA ILE A 95 -1.06 3.83 -3.47
C ILE A 95 -1.73 4.44 -2.24
N PHE A 96 -3.06 4.43 -2.22
CA PHE A 96 -3.90 4.86 -1.11
C PHE A 96 -4.86 3.76 -0.68
N GLY A 97 -5.11 3.64 0.62
CA GLY A 97 -6.07 2.68 1.17
C GLY A 97 -6.54 3.05 2.57
N SER A 98 -7.86 2.99 2.78
CA SER A 98 -8.54 3.15 4.07
C SER A 98 -8.20 1.99 5.03
N ASP A 99 -7.81 0.85 4.48
CA ASP A 99 -7.42 -0.33 5.23
C ASP A 99 -6.29 -1.10 4.52
N LYS A 100 -5.57 -1.90 5.30
CA LYS A 100 -4.36 -2.61 4.87
C LYS A 100 -4.63 -3.58 3.71
N GLU A 101 -5.83 -4.17 3.65
CA GLU A 101 -6.19 -5.12 2.60
C GLU A 101 -6.44 -4.40 1.26
N SER A 102 -7.16 -3.27 1.31
CA SER A 102 -7.37 -2.42 0.14
C SER A 102 -6.05 -1.84 -0.40
N ALA A 103 -5.17 -1.36 0.50
CA ALA A 103 -3.86 -0.84 0.11
C ALA A 103 -2.97 -1.93 -0.52
N LYS A 104 -2.95 -3.14 0.05
CA LYS A 104 -2.19 -4.27 -0.50
C LYS A 104 -2.67 -4.65 -1.90
N THR A 105 -3.99 -4.73 -2.09
CA THR A 105 -4.59 -5.07 -3.39
C THR A 105 -4.25 -4.02 -4.44
N ALA A 106 -4.39 -2.74 -4.08
CA ALA A 106 -4.04 -1.61 -4.93
C ALA A 106 -2.54 -1.59 -5.29
N ALA A 107 -1.65 -1.92 -4.36
CA ALA A 107 -0.20 -2.01 -4.60
C ALA A 107 0.18 -3.13 -5.56
N ILE A 108 -0.39 -4.33 -5.40
CA ILE A 108 -0.14 -5.46 -6.32
C ILE A 108 -0.56 -5.08 -7.74
N LEU A 109 -1.75 -4.50 -7.88
CA LEU A 109 -2.27 -4.05 -9.16
C LEU A 109 -1.35 -3.00 -9.80
N ALA A 110 -0.89 -2.01 -9.02
CA ALA A 110 0.02 -0.97 -9.48
C ALA A 110 1.35 -1.53 -9.99
N ILE A 111 1.94 -2.51 -9.29
CA ILE A 111 3.19 -3.16 -9.69
C ILE A 111 3.01 -3.93 -11.00
N ILE A 112 1.91 -4.68 -11.14
CA ILE A 112 1.60 -5.41 -12.38
C ILE A 112 1.50 -4.44 -13.55
N LEU A 113 0.74 -3.35 -13.40
CA LEU A 113 0.59 -2.31 -14.41
C LEU A 113 1.92 -1.61 -14.75
N MET A 114 2.75 -1.33 -13.73
CA MET A 114 4.06 -0.71 -13.91
C MET A 114 5.01 -1.62 -14.71
N LEU A 115 5.07 -2.91 -14.39
CA LEU A 115 5.89 -3.88 -15.14
C LEU A 115 5.38 -4.04 -16.56
N LEU A 116 4.06 -4.11 -16.76
CA LEU A 116 3.46 -4.24 -18.08
C LEU A 116 3.74 -3.01 -18.94
N SER A 117 3.61 -1.81 -18.36
CA SER A 117 3.95 -0.55 -19.01
C SER A 117 5.43 -0.47 -19.40
N LEU A 118 6.33 -0.85 -18.48
CA LEU A 118 7.77 -0.89 -18.75
C LEU A 118 8.12 -1.92 -19.83
N LEU A 119 7.47 -3.08 -19.82
CA LEU A 119 7.67 -4.12 -20.81
C LEU A 119 7.26 -3.63 -22.20
N ILE A 120 6.08 -3.01 -22.32
CA ILE A 120 5.59 -2.43 -23.58
C ILE A 120 6.52 -1.30 -24.06
N LEU A 121 6.94 -0.40 -23.16
CA LEU A 121 7.83 0.71 -23.52
C LEU A 121 9.19 0.20 -23.99
N ARG A 122 9.77 -0.80 -23.30
CA ARG A 122 11.05 -1.41 -23.67
C ARG A 122 10.95 -2.22 -24.95
N PHE A 123 9.86 -2.96 -25.15
CA PHE A 123 9.60 -3.72 -26.37
C PHE A 123 9.35 -2.81 -27.57
N SER A 124 8.64 -1.70 -27.39
CA SER A 124 8.38 -0.74 -28.46
C SER A 124 9.62 0.07 -28.88
N PHE A 125 10.66 0.10 -28.05
CA PHE A 125 11.89 0.87 -28.31
C PHE A 125 13.06 -0.01 -28.80
N PHE A 126 12.84 -1.32 -28.97
CA PHE A 126 13.80 -2.28 -29.50
C PHE A 126 13.30 -2.81 -30.85
#